data_AF-A0A6M2DSJ0-F1
#
_entry.id   AF-A0A6M2DSJ0-F1
#
_cell.length_a   1.000
_cell.length_b   1.000
_cell.length_c   1.000
_cell.angle_alpha   90.00
_cell.angle_beta   90.00
_cell.angle_gamma   90.00
#
_symmetry.space_group_name_H-M   'P 1'
#
loop_
_entity.id
_entity.type
_entity.pdbx_description
1 polymer ?
#
loop_
_entity_poly.entity_id
_entity_poly.type
_entity_poly.pdbx_seq_one_letter_code
_entity_poly.pdbx_strand_id
1 'polypeptide(L)'
;STSTDRFVQRTIKNEIKVHLWGCFSKQGFGILYLFTDNLDAEKMIKMYKKALLFITKNEDWIVQEDRSKLCTQWKTQSGIAVARCKPY
;
A
#
# COMPACT_ATOMS: atom_id res chain seq x y z
N SER A 1 -34.88 35.17 -12.19
CA SER A 1 -34.64 33.87 -11.54
C SER A 1 -33.57 33.11 -12.28
N THR A 2 -32.32 33.18 -11.82
CA THR A 2 -31.20 32.42 -12.39
C THR A 2 -31.14 31.05 -11.70
N SER A 3 -31.56 30.01 -12.42
CA SER A 3 -31.45 28.63 -11.96
C SER A 3 -29.98 28.23 -11.96
N THR A 4 -29.39 28.09 -10.76
CA THR A 4 -28.05 27.52 -10.60
C THR A 4 -28.16 26.02 -10.87
N ASP A 5 -27.90 25.62 -12.11
CA ASP A 5 -27.82 24.22 -12.50
C ASP A 5 -26.60 23.60 -11.79
N ARG A 6 -26.87 22.92 -10.67
CA ARG A 6 -25.84 22.20 -9.93
C ARG A 6 -25.48 20.99 -10.78
N PHE A 7 -24.31 21.00 -11.41
CA PHE A 7 -23.74 19.81 -12.03
C PHE A 7 -23.63 18.71 -10.97
N VAL A 8 -24.63 17.82 -10.93
CA VAL A 8 -24.59 16.60 -10.15
C VAL A 8 -23.60 15.67 -10.85
N GLN A 9 -22.34 15.71 -10.43
CA GLN A 9 -21.34 14.73 -10.85
C GLN A 9 -21.78 13.36 -10.32
N ARG A 10 -22.48 12.60 -11.16
CA ARG A 10 -22.83 11.21 -10.83
C ARG A 10 -21.52 10.42 -10.78
N THR A 11 -21.17 9.92 -9.60
CA THR A 11 -20.09 8.95 -9.47
C THR A 11 -20.46 7.73 -10.29
N ILE A 12 -19.81 7.54 -11.43
CA ILE A 12 -20.00 6.35 -12.25
C ILE A 12 -19.45 5.18 -11.42
N LYS A 13 -20.33 4.27 -11.02
CA LYS A 13 -19.95 3.07 -10.29
C LYS A 13 -19.36 2.09 -11.30
N ASN A 14 -18.08 2.25 -11.62
CA ASN A 14 -17.37 1.30 -12.47
C ASN A 14 -17.38 -0.08 -11.80
N GLU A 15 -17.74 -1.12 -12.56
CA GLU A 15 -17.79 -2.50 -12.06
C GLU A 15 -16.41 -3.03 -11.69
N ILE A 16 -15.37 -2.49 -12.32
CA ILE A 16 -13.98 -2.88 -12.09
C ILE A 16 -13.41 -2.05 -10.93
N LYS A 17 -13.08 -2.73 -9.83
CA LYS A 17 -12.29 -2.17 -8.73
C LYS A 17 -10.80 -2.42 -9.02
N VAL A 18 -10.01 -1.36 -8.94
CA VAL A 18 -8.54 -1.44 -9.01
C VAL A 18 -7.98 -1.10 -7.64
N HIS A 19 -7.14 -1.98 -7.13
CA HIS A 19 -6.38 -1.80 -5.92
C HIS A 19 -4.94 -1.41 -6.29
N LEU A 20 -4.37 -0.56 -5.44
CA LEU A 20 -2.99 -0.12 -5.55
C LEU A 20 -2.27 -0.43 -4.24
N TRP A 21 -1.14 -1.12 -4.34
CA TRP A 21 -0.18 -1.25 -3.26
C TRP A 21 1.12 -0.56 -3.68
N GLY A 22 1.79 0.07 -2.73
CA GLY A 22 3.10 0.66 -2.99
C GLY A 22 3.75 1.17 -1.73
N CYS A 23 4.98 1.63 -1.89
CA CYS A 23 5.76 2.25 -0.82
C CYS A 23 6.22 3.64 -1.27
N PHE A 24 6.44 4.52 -0.31
CA PHE A 24 6.98 5.85 -0.56
C PHE A 24 7.90 6.27 0.59
N SER A 25 8.72 7.27 0.34
CA SER A 25 9.66 7.84 1.28
C SER A 25 9.80 9.35 1.05
N LYS A 26 10.70 9.98 1.81
CA LYS A 26 11.12 11.37 1.57
C LYS A 26 11.66 11.59 0.15
N GLN A 27 12.27 10.56 -0.46
CA GLN A 27 12.85 10.62 -1.81
C GLN A 27 11.79 10.43 -2.92
N GLY A 28 10.56 10.08 -2.56
CA GLY A 28 9.45 9.91 -3.51
C GLY A 28 8.81 8.53 -3.45
N PHE A 29 8.09 8.17 -4.51
CA PHE A 29 7.43 6.88 -4.61
C PHE A 29 8.41 5.78 -5.01
N GLY A 30 8.34 4.65 -4.31
CA GLY A 30 8.99 3.41 -4.71
C GLY A 30 8.14 2.64 -5.72
N ILE A 31 8.18 1.30 -5.62
CA ILE A 31 7.42 0.43 -6.52
C ILE A 31 5.92 0.56 -6.24
N LEU A 32 5.14 0.71 -7.31
CA LEU A 32 3.68 0.68 -7.33
C LEU A 32 3.21 -0.63 -7.98
N TYR A 33 2.21 -1.27 -7.39
CA TYR A 33 1.63 -2.53 -7.84
C TYR A 33 0.11 -2.42 -7.95
N LEU A 34 -0.40 -2.59 -9.17
CA LEU A 34 -1.83 -2.55 -9.48
C LEU A 34 -2.41 -3.96 -9.58
N PHE A 35 -3.59 -4.17 -9.02
CA PHE A 35 -4.28 -5.46 -9.04
C PHE A 35 -5.79 -5.25 -8.91
N THR A 36 -6.60 -6.19 -9.39
CA THR A 36 -8.07 -6.06 -9.43
C THR A 36 -8.80 -7.02 -8.50
N ASP A 37 -8.07 -7.95 -7.90
CA ASP A 37 -8.60 -8.96 -6.99
C ASP A 37 -8.28 -8.63 -5.53
N ASN A 38 -8.83 -9.41 -4.60
CA ASN A 38 -8.62 -9.16 -3.18
C ASN A 38 -7.15 -9.39 -2.78
N LEU A 39 -6.68 -8.54 -1.88
CA LEU A 39 -5.35 -8.65 -1.28
C LEU A 39 -5.35 -9.74 -0.21
N ASP A 40 -4.53 -10.77 -0.42
CA ASP A 40 -4.25 -11.81 0.56
C ASP A 40 -2.82 -11.71 1.10
N ALA A 41 -2.53 -12.48 2.14
CA ALA A 41 -1.23 -12.46 2.80
C ALA A 41 -0.08 -12.94 1.90
N GLU A 42 -0.33 -13.90 0.99
CA GLU A 42 0.71 -14.42 0.11
C GLU A 42 1.10 -13.41 -0.96
N LYS A 43 0.11 -12.72 -1.54
CA LYS A 43 0.33 -11.61 -2.48
C LYS A 43 1.09 -10.48 -1.80
N MET A 44 0.72 -10.14 -0.57
CA MET A 44 1.47 -9.15 0.21
C MET A 44 2.94 -9.54 0.37
N ILE A 45 3.23 -10.78 0.77
CA ILE A 45 4.61 -11.26 0.89
C ILE A 45 5.35 -11.22 -0.46
N LYS A 46 4.70 -11.57 -1.58
CA LYS A 46 5.29 -11.46 -2.92
C LYS A 46 5.62 -10.02 -3.27
N MET A 47 4.74 -9.06 -2.97
CA MET A 47 5.00 -7.63 -3.16
C MET A 47 6.16 -7.15 -2.28
N TYR A 48 6.22 -7.60 -1.02
CA TYR A 48 7.28 -7.23 -0.10
C TYR A 48 8.65 -7.73 -0.56
N LYS A 49 8.74 -8.97 -1.04
CA LYS A 49 9.99 -9.51 -1.61
C LYS A 49 10.49 -8.69 -2.79
N LYS A 50 9.58 -8.17 -3.62
CA LYS A 50 9.95 -7.36 -4.79
C LYS A 50 10.27 -5.91 -4.45
N ALA A 51 9.56 -5.31 -3.51
CA ALA A 51 9.67 -3.87 -3.26
C ALA A 51 10.49 -3.52 -2.02
N LEU A 52 10.26 -4.19 -0.89
CA LEU A 52 10.88 -3.84 0.38
C LEU A 52 12.34 -4.31 0.45
N LEU A 53 12.65 -5.53 -0.02
CA LEU A 53 14.02 -6.05 0.03
C LEU A 53 15.04 -5.22 -0.76
N PHE A 54 14.60 -4.53 -1.82
CA PHE A 54 15.49 -3.65 -2.58
C PHE A 54 15.76 -2.33 -1.86
N ILE A 55 14.77 -1.82 -1.13
CA ILE A 55 14.84 -0.54 -0.43
C ILE A 55 15.61 -0.69 0.88
N THR A 56 15.33 -1.73 1.67
CA THR A 56 15.88 -1.90 3.02
C THR A 56 17.33 -2.40 3.06
N LYS A 57 17.92 -2.79 1.91
CA LYS A 57 19.30 -3.29 1.87
C LYS A 57 20.36 -2.20 1.93
N ASN A 58 19.99 -0.95 1.65
CA ASN A 58 20.97 0.12 1.41
C ASN A 58 21.01 1.20 2.50
N GLU A 59 20.02 1.27 3.40
CA GLU A 59 20.00 2.25 4.51
C GLU A 59 19.21 1.70 5.71
N ASP A 60 19.27 2.38 6.86
CA ASP A 60 18.50 2.06 8.07
C ASP A 60 17.01 2.44 7.89
N TRP A 61 16.29 1.66 7.09
CA TRP A 61 14.88 1.88 6.78
C TRP A 61 13.95 1.33 7.87
N ILE A 62 12.93 2.10 8.20
CA ILE A 62 11.84 1.66 9.07
C ILE A 62 10.55 1.59 8.26
N VAL A 63 9.93 0.41 8.22
CA VAL A 63 8.68 0.17 7.48
C VAL A 63 7.49 0.49 8.36
N GLN A 64 6.54 1.29 7.87
CA GLN A 64 5.29 1.60 8.56
C GLN A 64 4.10 1.05 7.76
N GLU A 65 3.29 0.17 8.39
CA GLU A 65 2.09 -0.44 7.77
C GLU A 65 1.06 -0.90 8.83
N ASP A 66 -0.17 -1.18 8.38
CA ASP A 66 -1.19 -1.86 9.18
C ASP A 66 -0.97 -3.38 9.28
N ARG A 67 -1.29 -3.97 10.44
CA ARG A 67 -0.82 -5.30 10.82
C ARG A 67 -1.60 -6.44 10.16
N SER A 68 -0.87 -7.40 9.60
CA SER A 68 -1.32 -8.79 9.48
C SER A 68 -0.33 -9.74 10.18
N LYS A 69 -0.82 -10.83 10.79
CA LYS A 69 0.03 -11.79 11.55
C LYS A 69 1.13 -12.41 10.68
N LEU A 70 0.75 -12.89 9.49
CA LEU A 70 1.65 -13.55 8.54
C LEU A 70 2.70 -12.57 7.98
N CYS A 71 2.31 -11.35 7.63
CA CYS A 71 3.27 -10.35 7.15
C CYS A 71 4.24 -9.91 8.26
N THR A 72 3.77 -9.84 9.51
CA THR A 72 4.63 -9.53 10.66
C THR A 72 5.71 -10.59 10.83
N GLN A 73 5.33 -11.87 10.83
CA GLN A 73 6.28 -12.99 10.93
C GLN A 73 7.34 -12.95 9.82
N TRP A 74 6.90 -12.75 8.56
CA TRP A 74 7.82 -12.69 7.43
C TRP A 74 8.83 -11.54 7.54
N LYS A 75 8.40 -10.36 7.98
CA LYS A 75 9.29 -9.19 8.16
C LYS A 75 10.32 -9.43 9.28
N THR A 76 9.91 -10.04 10.39
CA THR A 76 10.84 -10.42 11.47
C THR A 76 11.89 -11.41 10.97
N GLN A 77 11.49 -12.45 10.23
CA GLN A 77 12.43 -13.40 9.63
C GLN A 77 13.38 -12.75 8.62
N SER A 78 12.94 -11.68 7.97
CA SER A 78 13.72 -10.95 6.96
C SER A 78 14.60 -9.84 7.54
N GLY A 79 14.62 -9.65 8.87
CA GLY A 79 15.40 -8.60 9.52
C GLY A 79 14.91 -7.17 9.25
N ILE A 80 13.64 -6.99 8.82
CA ILE A 80 13.08 -5.69 8.48
C ILE A 80 12.58 -5.01 9.75
N ALA A 81 13.11 -3.82 10.05
CA ALA A 81 12.62 -2.97 11.13
C ALA A 81 11.24 -2.37 10.78
N VAL A 82 10.29 -2.46 11.72
CA VAL A 82 8.90 -2.02 11.51
C VAL A 82 8.49 -1.00 12.57
N ALA A 83 8.07 0.19 12.14
CA ALA A 83 7.40 1.18 12.99
C ALA A 83 5.90 0.86 13.10
N ARG A 84 5.34 1.14 14.27
CA ARG A 84 3.89 1.02 14.49
C ARG A 84 3.19 2.29 13.97
N CYS A 85 2.19 2.13 13.10
CA CYS A 85 1.15 3.14 12.99
C CYS A 85 0.45 3.27 14.35
N LYS A 86 0.36 4.48 14.90
CA LYS A 86 -0.63 4.75 15.94
C LYS A 86 -2.00 4.86 15.25
N PRO A 87 -3.05 4.22 15.78
CA PRO A 87 -4.40 4.49 15.31
C PRO A 87 -4.69 5.99 15.53
N TYR A 88 -5.23 6.64 14.52
CA TYR A 88 -5.79 8.00 14.63
C TYR A 88 -7.07 7.99 15.45
#